data_AF-A0A4R9M0Y8-F1
#
_entry.id   AF-A0A4R9M0Y8-F1
#
_cell.length_a   1.000
_cell.length_b   1.000
_cell.length_c   1.000
_cell.angle_alpha   90.00
_cell.angle_beta   90.00
_cell.angle_gamma   90.00
#
_symmetry.space_group_name_H-M   'P 1'
#
loop_
_entity.id
_entity.type
_entity.pdbx_description
1 polymer ?
#
loop_
_entity_poly.entity_id
_entity_poly.type
_entity_poly.pdbx_seq_one_letter_code
_entity_poly.pdbx_strand_id
1 'polypeptide(L)'
;MSCISSFQEEWNKITIYPISFENQSRLKLLVESAWNQLPKTKSQCTVFKETPLQTEGIKNYYCHLLGFSSPKQISELLGVPVFISGPHRGNEIVFDSSDSFGFYHPEFPIRLRKFMIPGRTNAGFRAATQKVYDEHVAKTARIFFATYRKLISNQNYFESETERYIRLISEKQLEPYYLEKYNLFLHPDFTDGEEEAESAKFQVWREDENADTVLVKQCVGFWIRRRIDGTENSFYSGLEDLIQSYDPEFYKKRTEAAKP
;
A
#
# COMPACT_ATOMS: atom_id res chain seq x y z
N MET A 1 -23.11 -2.21 10.47
CA MET A 1 -22.97 -0.74 10.47
C MET A 1 -22.39 -0.13 11.75
N SER A 2 -22.57 -0.67 12.97
CA SER A 2 -22.18 0.06 14.19
C SER A 2 -20.71 -0.06 14.65
N CYS A 3 -19.92 -1.02 14.15
CA CYS A 3 -18.52 -1.15 14.59
C CYS A 3 -17.53 -0.26 13.82
N ILE A 4 -17.75 -0.01 12.52
CA ILE A 4 -16.82 0.78 11.70
C ILE A 4 -16.89 2.27 12.05
N SER A 5 -18.10 2.79 12.29
CA SER A 5 -18.32 4.19 12.67
C SER A 5 -17.74 4.52 14.06
N SER A 6 -17.82 3.58 15.01
CA SER A 6 -17.30 3.80 16.37
C SER A 6 -15.76 3.87 16.40
N PHE A 7 -15.06 3.08 15.58
CA PHE A 7 -13.60 3.19 15.46
C PHE A 7 -13.18 4.50 14.79
N GLN A 8 -13.86 4.94 13.73
CA GLN A 8 -13.52 6.18 13.02
C GLN A 8 -13.72 7.45 13.86
N GLU A 9 -14.75 7.50 14.73
CA GLU A 9 -15.01 8.66 15.60
C GLU A 9 -13.99 8.82 16.75
N GLU A 10 -13.45 7.73 17.29
CA GLU A 10 -12.39 7.79 18.31
C GLU A 10 -11.06 8.25 17.72
N TRP A 11 -10.82 8.00 16.43
CA TRP A 11 -9.53 8.25 15.78
C TRP A 11 -9.29 9.72 15.43
N ASN A 12 -10.36 10.48 15.19
CA ASN A 12 -10.28 11.94 15.00
C ASN A 12 -9.84 12.71 16.25
N LYS A 13 -9.70 12.04 17.40
CA LYS A 13 -9.27 12.61 18.68
C LYS A 13 -7.82 12.25 19.05
N ILE A 14 -7.12 11.49 18.20
CA ILE A 14 -5.77 11.01 18.52
C ILE A 14 -4.78 12.18 18.48
N THR A 15 -4.15 12.45 19.63
CA THR A 15 -3.06 13.43 19.75
C THR A 15 -1.76 12.78 19.29
N ILE A 16 -1.22 13.24 18.16
CA ILE A 16 0.04 12.73 17.60
C ILE A 16 1.21 13.25 18.46
N TYR A 17 1.78 12.38 19.29
CA TYR A 17 2.95 12.73 20.11
C TYR A 17 4.23 12.81 19.26
N PRO A 18 5.10 13.81 19.50
CA PRO A 18 6.35 13.96 18.76
C PRO A 18 7.29 12.77 19.01
N ILE A 19 7.97 12.32 17.95
CA ILE A 19 9.06 11.35 18.06
C ILE A 19 10.30 12.06 18.62
N SER A 20 11.06 11.40 19.51
CA SER A 20 12.31 11.95 20.03
C SER A 20 13.30 12.29 18.91
N PHE A 21 14.13 13.32 19.11
CA PHE A 21 15.15 13.72 18.13
C PHE A 21 16.10 12.57 17.76
N GLU A 22 16.46 11.75 18.75
CA GLU A 22 17.28 10.56 18.56
C GLU A 22 16.61 9.55 17.62
N ASN A 23 15.34 9.22 17.86
CA ASN A 23 14.60 8.30 17.00
C ASN A 23 14.41 8.84 15.58
N GLN A 24 14.17 10.15 15.43
CA GLN A 24 14.12 10.78 14.11
C GLN A 24 15.45 10.65 13.35
N SER A 25 16.57 10.85 14.03
CA SER A 25 17.91 10.72 13.44
C SER A 25 18.21 9.29 13.02
N ARG A 26 17.89 8.30 13.88
CA ARG A 26 18.03 6.87 13.57
C ARG A 26 17.14 6.45 12.41
N LEU A 27 15.90 6.92 12.38
CA LEU A 27 14.95 6.64 11.32
C LEU A 27 15.43 7.22 9.99
N LYS A 28 15.95 8.45 9.97
CA LYS A 28 16.53 9.07 8.78
C LYS A 28 17.65 8.20 8.20
N LEU A 29 18.64 7.82 9.03
CA LEU A 29 19.76 6.99 8.57
C LEU A 29 19.29 5.63 8.04
N LEU A 30 18.34 5.01 8.72
CA LEU A 30 17.75 3.74 8.32
C LEU A 30 17.08 3.85 6.94
N VAL A 31 16.25 4.87 6.74
CA VAL A 31 15.51 5.11 5.50
C VAL A 31 16.44 5.45 4.35
N GLU A 32 17.41 6.35 4.58
CA GLU A 32 18.40 6.71 3.57
C GLU A 32 19.24 5.49 3.17
N SER A 33 19.61 4.65 4.14
CA SER A 33 20.28 3.37 3.87
C SER A 33 19.41 2.42 3.07
N ALA A 34 18.13 2.28 3.44
CA ALA A 34 17.19 1.42 2.72
C ALA A 34 17.06 1.84 1.25
N TRP A 35 16.82 3.12 0.98
CA TRP A 35 16.75 3.65 -0.39
C TRP A 35 18.01 3.36 -1.22
N ASN A 36 19.20 3.49 -0.64
CA ASN A 36 20.45 3.28 -1.36
C ASN A 36 20.81 1.81 -1.56
N GLN A 37 20.41 0.94 -0.63
CA GLN A 37 20.87 -0.45 -0.57
C GLN A 37 19.79 -1.46 -0.96
N LEU A 38 18.52 -1.09 -1.04
CA LEU A 38 17.40 -2.00 -1.33
C LEU A 38 17.66 -2.87 -2.57
N PRO A 39 18.17 -2.35 -3.72
CA PRO A 39 18.46 -3.18 -4.89
C PRO A 39 19.50 -4.29 -4.66
N LYS A 40 20.33 -4.15 -3.62
CA LYS A 40 21.43 -5.07 -3.30
C LYS A 40 21.07 -6.07 -2.20
N THR A 41 19.89 -5.93 -1.60
CA THR A 41 19.45 -6.81 -0.53
C THR A 41 19.01 -8.17 -1.06
N LYS A 42 19.05 -9.17 -0.19
CA LYS A 42 18.42 -10.47 -0.41
C LYS A 42 17.14 -10.54 0.39
N SER A 43 16.13 -11.21 -0.15
CA SER A 43 14.90 -11.52 0.57
C SER A 43 15.21 -12.28 1.87
N GLN A 44 14.64 -11.81 2.98
CA GLN A 44 14.75 -12.47 4.30
C GLN A 44 13.64 -13.50 4.54
N CYS A 45 12.66 -13.60 3.65
CA CYS A 45 11.59 -14.58 3.75
C CYS A 45 12.01 -15.91 3.13
N THR A 46 11.65 -17.02 3.79
CA THR A 46 11.99 -18.37 3.32
C THR A 46 11.35 -18.73 1.98
N VAL A 47 10.16 -18.20 1.69
CA VAL A 47 9.37 -18.47 0.49
C VAL A 47 9.93 -17.80 -0.77
N PHE A 48 10.68 -16.70 -0.60
CA PHE A 48 11.18 -15.86 -1.71
C PHE A 48 12.71 -15.81 -1.77
N LYS A 49 13.37 -16.88 -1.31
CA LYS A 49 14.84 -16.94 -1.37
C LYS A 49 15.29 -16.80 -2.83
N GLU A 50 16.20 -15.85 -3.07
CA GLU A 50 16.80 -15.54 -4.38
C GLU A 50 15.88 -14.87 -5.43
N THR A 51 14.67 -14.48 -5.03
CA THR A 51 13.69 -13.81 -5.90
C THR A 51 14.06 -12.32 -6.11
N PRO A 52 14.23 -11.81 -7.35
CA PRO A 52 14.55 -10.41 -7.60
C PRO A 52 13.51 -9.45 -7.01
N LEU A 53 13.94 -8.28 -6.51
CA LEU A 53 13.08 -7.33 -5.79
C LEU A 53 11.74 -7.01 -6.47
N GLN A 54 11.72 -6.87 -7.81
CA GLN A 54 10.50 -6.49 -8.54
C GLN A 54 9.55 -7.67 -8.82
N THR A 55 9.91 -8.88 -8.43
CA THR A 55 9.09 -10.08 -8.64
C THR A 55 8.25 -10.40 -7.40
N GLU A 56 7.08 -11.03 -7.58
CA GLU A 56 6.12 -11.42 -6.51
C GLU A 56 5.40 -10.26 -5.78
N GLY A 57 5.53 -9.04 -6.28
CA GLY A 57 4.79 -7.87 -5.81
C GLY A 57 5.18 -7.41 -4.41
N ILE A 58 4.19 -6.96 -3.62
CA ILE A 58 4.42 -6.23 -2.35
C ILE A 58 5.09 -7.09 -1.28
N LYS A 59 4.78 -8.39 -1.26
CA LYS A 59 5.32 -9.32 -0.27
C LYS A 59 6.85 -9.38 -0.38
N ASN A 60 7.38 -9.35 -1.60
CA ASN A 60 8.82 -9.39 -1.78
C ASN A 60 9.51 -8.11 -1.29
N TYR A 61 8.92 -6.93 -1.54
CA TYR A 61 9.40 -5.67 -0.94
C TYR A 61 9.52 -5.75 0.57
N TYR A 62 8.47 -6.23 1.25
CA TYR A 62 8.51 -6.45 2.69
C TYR A 62 9.68 -7.36 3.10
N CYS A 63 9.86 -8.48 2.39
CA CYS A 63 10.91 -9.45 2.70
C CYS A 63 12.33 -8.89 2.52
N HIS A 64 12.55 -7.99 1.57
CA HIS A 64 13.81 -7.28 1.41
C HIS A 64 14.01 -6.21 2.50
N LEU A 65 12.93 -5.49 2.86
CA LEU A 65 12.97 -4.45 3.90
C LEU A 65 13.29 -5.00 5.30
N LEU A 66 12.96 -6.26 5.57
CA LEU A 66 13.37 -6.95 6.79
C LEU A 66 14.89 -6.99 7.01
N GLY A 67 15.69 -6.87 5.95
CA GLY A 67 17.15 -6.76 6.05
C GLY A 67 17.63 -5.47 6.70
N PHE A 68 16.78 -4.44 6.77
CA PHE A 68 17.08 -3.16 7.43
C PHE A 68 16.43 -3.07 8.81
N SER A 69 15.17 -3.49 8.93
CA SER A 69 14.42 -3.35 10.18
C SER A 69 13.20 -4.28 10.22
N SER A 70 12.92 -4.80 11.41
CA SER A 70 11.69 -5.53 11.70
C SER A 70 10.50 -4.57 11.95
N PRO A 71 9.24 -5.04 11.80
CA PRO A 71 8.07 -4.25 12.15
C PRO A 71 8.09 -3.72 13.59
N LYS A 72 8.66 -4.49 14.53
CA LYS A 72 8.82 -4.08 15.93
C LYS A 72 9.76 -2.89 16.07
N GLN A 73 10.95 -2.95 15.46
CA GLN A 73 11.91 -1.85 15.49
C GLN A 73 11.38 -0.59 14.81
N ILE A 74 10.66 -0.73 13.70
CA ILE A 74 9.95 0.38 13.06
C ILE A 74 8.90 0.98 14.00
N SER A 75 8.13 0.15 14.71
CA SER A 75 7.15 0.63 15.70
C SER A 75 7.82 1.44 16.81
N GLU A 76 8.94 0.95 17.35
CA GLU A 76 9.72 1.63 18.40
C GLU A 76 10.28 2.98 17.93
N LEU A 77 10.83 3.04 16.71
CA LEU A 77 11.35 4.28 16.13
C LEU A 77 10.24 5.28 15.82
N LEU A 78 9.09 4.79 15.32
CA LEU A 78 7.94 5.62 15.01
C LEU A 78 7.15 6.01 16.27
N GLY A 79 7.36 5.36 17.41
CA GLY A 79 6.61 5.61 18.65
C GLY A 79 5.13 5.22 18.59
N VAL A 80 4.73 4.43 17.58
CA VAL A 80 3.39 3.88 17.41
C VAL A 80 3.48 2.45 16.87
N PRO A 81 2.55 1.55 17.21
CA PRO A 81 2.47 0.24 16.58
C PRO A 81 2.31 0.36 15.06
N VAL A 82 2.89 -0.58 14.30
CA VAL A 82 2.55 -0.72 12.87
C VAL A 82 1.07 -1.16 12.74
N PHE A 83 0.68 -2.18 13.49
CA PHE A 83 -0.66 -2.78 13.46
C PHE A 83 -1.35 -2.64 14.82
N ILE A 84 -2.67 -2.41 14.81
CA ILE A 84 -3.55 -2.51 15.99
C ILE A 84 -3.90 -3.97 16.26
N SER A 85 -4.18 -4.73 15.21
CA SER A 85 -4.55 -6.13 15.28
C SER A 85 -4.27 -6.83 13.96
N GLY A 86 -4.28 -8.16 13.96
CA GLY A 86 -4.12 -8.97 12.76
C GLY A 86 -3.50 -10.33 13.04
N PRO A 87 -3.44 -11.21 12.02
CA PRO A 87 -2.79 -12.48 12.13
C PRO A 87 -1.27 -12.24 12.11
N HIS A 88 -0.70 -12.06 13.29
CA HIS A 88 0.73 -11.87 13.51
C HIS A 88 1.25 -12.95 14.44
N ARG A 89 2.42 -13.53 14.11
CA ARG A 89 3.12 -14.50 14.98
C ARG A 89 4.37 -13.83 15.50
N GLY A 90 4.28 -13.28 16.71
CA GLY A 90 5.36 -12.46 17.28
C GLY A 90 5.64 -11.24 16.40
N ASN A 91 6.82 -11.17 15.79
CA ASN A 91 7.23 -10.07 14.92
C ASN A 91 6.97 -10.33 13.42
N GLU A 92 6.34 -11.45 13.07
CA GLU A 92 6.12 -11.87 11.68
C GLU A 92 4.67 -11.64 11.23
N ILE A 93 4.52 -11.24 9.96
CA ILE A 93 3.23 -11.16 9.27
C ILE A 93 2.85 -12.56 8.77
N VAL A 94 1.64 -13.02 9.11
CA VAL A 94 1.07 -14.24 8.55
C VAL A 94 0.41 -13.90 7.21
N PHE A 95 0.93 -14.49 6.12
CA PHE A 95 0.50 -14.17 4.75
C PHE A 95 -0.65 -15.03 4.22
N ASP A 96 -1.03 -16.07 4.95
CA ASP A 96 -1.94 -17.16 4.56
C ASP A 96 -3.16 -17.27 5.48
N SER A 97 -3.46 -16.26 6.29
CA SER A 97 -4.73 -16.19 7.02
C SER A 97 -5.88 -15.97 6.04
N SER A 98 -6.87 -16.86 6.09
CA SER A 98 -8.08 -16.81 5.26
C SER A 98 -9.23 -16.04 5.93
N ASP A 99 -9.16 -15.83 7.24
CA ASP A 99 -10.22 -15.29 8.08
C ASP A 99 -9.83 -14.00 8.83
N SER A 100 -8.65 -13.44 8.56
CA SER A 100 -8.19 -12.18 9.15
C SER A 100 -7.12 -11.50 8.31
N PHE A 101 -6.90 -10.21 8.57
CA PHE A 101 -5.81 -9.43 7.99
C PHE A 101 -5.30 -8.38 8.98
N GLY A 102 -4.14 -7.78 8.69
CA GLY A 102 -3.54 -6.74 9.52
C GLY A 102 -4.27 -5.40 9.41
N PHE A 103 -4.75 -4.88 10.53
CA PHE A 103 -5.33 -3.55 10.71
C PHE A 103 -4.22 -2.58 11.12
N TYR A 104 -3.90 -1.61 10.27
CA TYR A 104 -2.85 -0.64 10.60
C TYR A 104 -3.30 0.31 11.70
N HIS A 105 -2.33 0.78 12.48
CA HIS A 105 -2.55 1.96 13.33
C HIS A 105 -2.75 3.20 12.45
N PRO A 106 -3.74 4.08 12.69
CA PRO A 106 -4.01 5.23 11.82
C PRO A 106 -2.85 6.21 11.69
N GLU A 107 -2.09 6.41 12.77
CA GLU A 107 -0.90 7.27 12.72
C GLU A 107 0.26 6.66 11.94
N PHE A 108 0.30 5.34 11.76
CA PHE A 108 1.42 4.67 11.11
C PHE A 108 1.68 5.22 9.69
N PRO A 109 0.70 5.22 8.74
CA PRO A 109 0.92 5.78 7.41
C PRO A 109 1.21 7.29 7.42
N ILE A 110 0.68 8.04 8.38
CA ILE A 110 0.97 9.48 8.55
C ILE A 110 2.46 9.66 8.87
N ARG A 111 2.99 8.86 9.80
CA ARG A 111 4.41 8.90 10.15
C ARG A 111 5.29 8.33 9.03
N LEU A 112 4.85 7.29 8.30
CA LEU A 112 5.56 6.81 7.11
C LEU A 112 5.73 7.93 6.08
N ARG A 113 4.65 8.63 5.72
CA ARG A 113 4.68 9.76 4.77
C ARG A 113 5.70 10.82 5.19
N LYS A 114 5.79 11.12 6.49
CA LYS A 114 6.71 12.13 7.03
C LYS A 114 8.19 11.75 6.90
N PHE A 115 8.53 10.48 7.12
CA PHE A 115 9.93 10.07 7.30
C PHE A 115 10.51 9.18 6.21
N MET A 116 9.66 8.49 5.44
CA MET A 116 10.11 7.42 4.52
C MET A 116 10.45 7.92 3.11
N ILE A 117 10.26 9.22 2.82
CA ILE A 117 10.51 9.82 1.50
C ILE A 117 11.51 11.00 1.64
N PRO A 118 12.80 10.75 1.94
CA PRO A 118 13.77 11.83 2.12
C PRO A 118 13.94 12.70 0.87
N GLY A 119 13.75 12.11 -0.31
CA GLY A 119 13.79 12.80 -1.61
C GLY A 119 12.73 13.90 -1.77
N ARG A 120 11.69 13.94 -0.92
CA ARG A 120 10.69 15.01 -0.93
C ARG A 120 11.30 16.36 -0.51
N THR A 121 12.14 16.35 0.52
CA THR A 121 12.75 17.57 1.09
C THR A 121 14.23 17.74 0.76
N ASN A 122 14.88 16.70 0.24
CA ASN A 122 16.30 16.73 -0.12
C ASN A 122 16.48 16.43 -1.62
N ALA A 123 16.68 17.48 -2.42
CA ALA A 123 16.85 17.37 -3.87
C ALA A 123 18.11 16.61 -4.27
N GLY A 124 19.21 16.74 -3.52
CA GLY A 124 20.45 16.01 -3.77
C GLY A 124 20.27 14.51 -3.52
N PHE A 125 19.59 14.14 -2.43
CA PHE A 125 19.23 12.75 -2.16
C PHE A 125 18.32 12.19 -3.24
N ARG A 126 17.26 12.92 -3.62
CA ARG A 126 16.35 12.53 -4.71
C ARG A 126 17.10 12.24 -6.00
N ALA A 127 18.00 13.14 -6.41
CA ALA A 127 18.80 12.94 -7.62
C ALA A 127 19.68 11.68 -7.52
N ALA A 128 20.29 11.44 -6.35
CA ALA A 128 21.12 10.26 -6.12
C ALA A 128 20.33 8.93 -6.13
N THR A 129 19.06 8.94 -5.71
CA THR A 129 18.20 7.75 -5.62
C THR A 129 17.21 7.62 -6.77
N GLN A 130 17.19 8.55 -7.74
CA GLN A 130 16.26 8.54 -8.88
C GLN A 130 16.33 7.22 -9.65
N LYS A 131 17.54 6.75 -9.97
CA LYS A 131 17.74 5.48 -10.67
C LYS A 131 17.15 4.29 -9.89
N VAL A 132 17.29 4.29 -8.56
CA VAL A 132 16.71 3.24 -7.71
C VAL A 132 15.18 3.28 -7.78
N TYR A 133 14.59 4.48 -7.76
CA TYR A 133 13.15 4.62 -7.95
C TYR A 133 12.72 4.09 -9.32
N ASP A 134 13.34 4.56 -10.41
CA ASP A 134 12.94 4.22 -11.77
C ASP A 134 13.02 2.72 -12.05
N GLU A 135 14.10 2.06 -11.63
CA GLU A 135 14.36 0.64 -11.93
C GLU A 135 13.62 -0.33 -11.00
N HIS A 136 13.29 0.09 -9.79
CA HIS A 136 12.73 -0.81 -8.78
C HIS A 136 11.33 -0.36 -8.34
N VAL A 137 11.17 0.88 -7.88
CA VAL A 137 9.97 1.32 -7.17
C VAL A 137 8.84 1.80 -8.10
N ALA A 138 9.18 2.43 -9.23
CA ALA A 138 8.24 3.16 -10.08
C ALA A 138 7.07 2.29 -10.56
N LYS A 139 7.34 1.08 -11.06
CA LYS A 139 6.29 0.14 -11.51
C LYS A 139 5.29 -0.12 -10.39
N THR A 140 5.77 -0.42 -9.19
CA THR A 140 4.91 -0.70 -8.04
C THR A 140 4.11 0.51 -7.63
N ALA A 141 4.76 1.67 -7.47
CA ALA A 141 4.10 2.92 -7.08
C ALA A 141 2.99 3.31 -8.07
N ARG A 142 3.27 3.25 -9.38
CA ARG A 142 2.30 3.55 -10.44
C ARG A 142 1.09 2.62 -10.41
N ILE A 143 1.28 1.31 -10.21
CA ILE A 143 0.17 0.34 -10.17
C ILE A 143 -0.69 0.53 -8.91
N PHE A 144 -0.09 0.79 -7.74
CA PHE A 144 -0.85 1.17 -6.55
C PHE A 144 -1.70 2.41 -6.80
N PHE A 145 -1.12 3.43 -7.42
CA PHE A 145 -1.78 4.70 -7.69
C PHE A 145 -2.93 4.52 -8.67
N ALA A 146 -2.70 3.85 -9.80
CA ALA A 146 -3.70 3.57 -10.81
C ALA A 146 -4.86 2.73 -10.24
N THR A 147 -4.55 1.71 -9.43
CA THR A 147 -5.55 0.83 -8.81
C THR A 147 -6.45 1.62 -7.87
N TYR A 148 -5.88 2.46 -7.00
CA TYR A 148 -6.67 3.31 -6.11
C TYR A 148 -7.54 4.29 -6.89
N ARG A 149 -6.98 4.97 -7.91
CA ARG A 149 -7.71 5.91 -8.77
C ARG A 149 -8.90 5.24 -9.45
N LYS A 150 -8.74 4.02 -9.97
CA LYS A 150 -9.83 3.26 -10.58
C LYS A 150 -10.89 2.91 -9.52
N LEU A 151 -10.51 2.39 -8.35
CA LEU A 151 -11.45 2.09 -7.26
C LEU A 151 -12.27 3.33 -6.84
N ILE A 152 -11.63 4.48 -6.58
CA ILE A 152 -12.35 5.70 -6.15
C ILE A 152 -13.18 6.35 -7.27
N SER A 153 -12.94 6.00 -8.55
CA SER A 153 -13.74 6.50 -9.67
C SER A 153 -15.16 5.90 -9.69
N ASN A 154 -15.35 4.75 -9.02
CA ASN A 154 -16.67 4.23 -8.68
C ASN A 154 -16.75 3.91 -7.18
N GLN A 155 -17.11 4.91 -6.38
CA GLN A 155 -17.24 4.77 -4.93
C GLN A 155 -18.28 3.74 -4.51
N ASN A 156 -19.39 3.61 -5.24
CA ASN A 156 -20.44 2.64 -4.94
C ASN A 156 -19.89 1.21 -5.01
N TYR A 157 -19.19 0.89 -6.10
CA TYR A 157 -18.52 -0.41 -6.22
C TYR A 157 -17.52 -0.62 -5.09
N PHE A 158 -16.67 0.37 -4.81
CA PHE A 158 -15.61 0.21 -3.81
C PHE A 158 -16.17 0.01 -2.41
N GLU A 159 -17.28 0.67 -2.07
CA GLU A 159 -18.00 0.48 -0.81
C GLU A 159 -18.67 -0.89 -0.74
N SER A 160 -19.47 -1.27 -1.74
CA SER A 160 -20.10 -2.59 -1.82
C SER A 160 -19.10 -3.73 -1.73
N GLU A 161 -17.95 -3.60 -2.41
CA GLU A 161 -16.89 -4.60 -2.39
C GLU A 161 -16.21 -4.68 -1.01
N THR A 162 -16.03 -3.54 -0.35
CA THR A 162 -15.49 -3.49 1.01
C THR A 162 -16.41 -4.20 2.00
N GLU A 163 -17.71 -3.95 1.91
CA GLU A 163 -18.71 -4.62 2.73
C GLU A 163 -18.78 -6.12 2.44
N ARG A 164 -18.75 -6.51 1.16
CA ARG A 164 -18.68 -7.92 0.74
C ARG A 164 -17.46 -8.61 1.34
N TYR A 165 -16.28 -8.00 1.25
CA TYR A 165 -15.05 -8.57 1.78
C TYR A 165 -15.11 -8.77 3.30
N ILE A 166 -15.57 -7.76 4.06
CA ILE A 166 -15.74 -7.87 5.52
C ILE A 166 -16.74 -8.98 5.86
N ARG A 167 -17.89 -9.01 5.18
CA ARG A 167 -18.94 -10.01 5.41
C ARG A 167 -18.38 -11.42 5.23
N LEU A 168 -17.75 -11.69 4.08
CA LEU A 168 -17.17 -13.00 3.77
C LEU A 168 -16.11 -13.43 4.78
N ILE A 169 -15.27 -12.51 5.25
CA ILE A 169 -14.31 -12.80 6.34
C ILE A 169 -15.03 -13.16 7.63
N SER A 170 -16.00 -12.33 8.05
CA SER A 170 -16.72 -12.52 9.32
C SER A 170 -17.53 -13.82 9.36
N GLU A 171 -18.04 -14.25 8.21
CA GLU A 171 -18.82 -15.47 8.03
C GLU A 171 -17.93 -16.68 7.72
N LYS A 172 -16.61 -16.49 7.59
CA LYS A 172 -15.63 -17.52 7.18
C LYS A 172 -15.96 -18.17 5.83
N GLN A 173 -16.48 -17.36 4.91
CA GLN A 173 -16.86 -17.72 3.54
C GLN A 173 -15.96 -17.07 2.49
N LEU A 174 -14.85 -16.44 2.89
CA LEU A 174 -13.89 -15.90 1.93
C LEU A 174 -13.19 -17.06 1.22
N GLU A 175 -13.60 -17.31 -0.02
CA GLU A 175 -13.06 -18.38 -0.85
C GLU A 175 -11.53 -18.25 -1.02
N PRO A 176 -10.78 -19.37 -1.04
CA PRO A 176 -9.42 -19.37 -1.55
C PRO A 176 -9.42 -18.71 -2.93
N TYR A 177 -8.47 -17.81 -3.20
CA TYR A 177 -8.37 -17.10 -4.48
C TYR A 177 -9.43 -16.03 -4.74
N TYR A 178 -10.15 -15.54 -3.72
CA TYR A 178 -11.10 -14.43 -3.85
C TYR A 178 -10.59 -13.24 -4.68
N LEU A 179 -9.30 -12.90 -4.56
CA LEU A 179 -8.71 -11.76 -5.27
C LEU A 179 -8.35 -12.04 -6.74
N GLU A 180 -8.38 -13.29 -7.22
CA GLU A 180 -8.02 -13.61 -8.62
C GLU A 180 -8.95 -12.96 -9.64
N LYS A 181 -10.21 -12.66 -9.26
CA LYS A 181 -11.12 -11.90 -10.12
C LYS A 181 -10.58 -10.52 -10.50
N TYR A 182 -9.61 -9.99 -9.75
CA TYR A 182 -8.98 -8.70 -10.00
C TYR A 182 -7.70 -8.75 -10.84
N ASN A 183 -7.30 -9.90 -11.39
CA ASN A 183 -6.07 -10.01 -12.20
C ASN A 183 -6.01 -8.98 -13.34
N LEU A 184 -7.15 -8.68 -13.96
CA LEU A 184 -7.28 -7.71 -15.03
C LEU A 184 -7.94 -6.41 -14.58
N PHE A 185 -7.98 -6.11 -13.27
CA PHE A 185 -8.71 -4.94 -12.77
C PHE A 185 -8.33 -3.63 -13.45
N LEU A 186 -7.06 -3.46 -13.83
CA LEU A 186 -6.57 -2.27 -14.54
C LEU A 186 -6.81 -2.29 -16.06
N HIS A 187 -7.15 -3.44 -16.64
CA HIS A 187 -7.49 -3.56 -18.06
C HIS A 187 -8.74 -2.73 -18.38
N PRO A 188 -8.81 -2.06 -19.55
CA PRO A 188 -9.99 -1.28 -19.96
C PRO A 188 -11.28 -2.10 -19.98
N ASP A 189 -11.19 -3.34 -20.45
CA ASP A 189 -12.34 -4.26 -20.57
C ASP A 189 -12.63 -5.07 -19.29
N PHE A 190 -12.08 -4.64 -18.14
CA PHE A 190 -12.39 -5.28 -16.88
C PHE A 190 -13.89 -5.22 -16.57
N THR A 191 -14.47 -6.37 -16.24
CA THR A 191 -15.81 -6.48 -15.67
C THR A 191 -15.76 -7.38 -14.44
N ASP A 192 -16.53 -7.01 -13.40
CA ASP A 192 -16.80 -7.89 -12.27
C ASP A 192 -18.11 -8.63 -12.56
N GLY A 193 -18.04 -9.95 -12.78
CA GLY A 193 -19.22 -10.76 -13.09
C GLY A 193 -20.28 -10.78 -11.99
N GLU A 194 -19.93 -10.40 -10.75
CA GLU A 194 -20.87 -10.29 -9.64
C GLU A 194 -21.55 -8.91 -9.56
N GLU A 195 -20.98 -7.89 -10.23
CA GLU A 195 -21.34 -6.47 -10.12
C GLU A 195 -21.17 -5.76 -11.49
N GLU A 196 -21.62 -6.41 -12.57
CA GLU A 196 -21.31 -5.98 -13.96
C GLU A 196 -21.71 -4.52 -14.21
N ALA A 197 -22.93 -4.15 -13.81
CA ALA A 197 -23.46 -2.80 -13.99
C ALA A 197 -22.65 -1.72 -13.25
N GLU A 198 -22.09 -2.03 -12.07
CA GLU A 198 -21.24 -1.10 -11.34
C GLU A 198 -19.82 -1.08 -11.92
N SER A 199 -19.25 -2.24 -12.24
CA SER A 199 -17.89 -2.32 -12.81
C SER A 199 -17.77 -1.60 -14.16
N ALA A 200 -18.84 -1.53 -14.95
CA ALA A 200 -18.88 -0.77 -16.20
C ALA A 200 -18.72 0.76 -16.02
N LYS A 201 -18.86 1.29 -14.79
CA LYS A 201 -18.79 2.73 -14.50
C LYS A 201 -17.38 3.22 -14.14
N PHE A 202 -16.39 2.33 -14.08
CA PHE A 202 -15.03 2.74 -13.75
C PHE A 202 -14.46 3.69 -14.81
N GLN A 203 -13.70 4.68 -14.34
CA GLN A 203 -12.77 5.38 -15.23
C GLN A 203 -11.67 4.40 -15.66
N VAL A 204 -11.33 4.44 -16.95
CA VAL A 204 -10.31 3.57 -17.56
C VAL A 204 -9.23 4.40 -18.24
N TRP A 205 -7.99 3.90 -18.17
CA TRP A 205 -6.84 4.49 -18.84
C TRP A 205 -6.22 3.43 -19.75
N ARG A 206 -6.16 3.67 -21.06
CA ARG A 206 -5.65 2.68 -22.04
C ARG A 206 -4.22 2.23 -21.76
N GLU A 207 -3.41 3.11 -21.19
CA GLU A 207 -2.01 2.81 -20.82
C GLU A 207 -1.85 1.79 -19.70
N ASP A 208 -2.95 1.40 -19.01
CA ASP A 208 -2.96 0.38 -17.96
C ASP A 208 -3.20 -1.05 -18.47
N GLU A 209 -3.48 -1.22 -19.78
CA GLU A 209 -3.84 -2.51 -20.39
C GLU A 209 -2.82 -3.63 -20.09
N ASN A 210 -1.54 -3.29 -20.05
CA ASN A 210 -0.44 -4.25 -19.85
C ASN A 210 0.09 -4.25 -18.40
N ALA A 211 -0.73 -3.83 -17.43
CA ALA A 211 -0.33 -3.83 -16.03
C ALA A 211 -0.04 -5.25 -15.53
N ASP A 212 0.89 -5.35 -14.57
CA ASP A 212 1.26 -6.62 -13.94
C ASP A 212 0.08 -7.19 -13.14
N THR A 213 -0.54 -8.24 -13.66
CA THR A 213 -1.78 -8.80 -13.13
C THR A 213 -1.64 -9.33 -11.70
N VAL A 214 -0.47 -9.86 -11.33
CA VAL A 214 -0.18 -10.32 -9.98
C VAL A 214 -0.10 -9.15 -9.03
N LEU A 215 0.54 -8.05 -9.43
CA LEU A 215 0.60 -6.87 -8.59
C LEU A 215 -0.76 -6.16 -8.50
N VAL A 216 -1.52 -6.11 -9.59
CA VAL A 216 -2.86 -5.48 -9.65
C VAL A 216 -3.80 -6.10 -8.61
N LYS A 217 -3.96 -7.43 -8.58
CA LYS A 217 -4.85 -8.07 -7.59
C LYS A 217 -4.41 -7.85 -6.15
N GLN A 218 -3.09 -7.82 -5.91
CA GLN A 218 -2.53 -7.52 -4.59
C GLN A 218 -2.84 -6.07 -4.18
N CYS A 219 -2.78 -5.12 -5.11
CA CYS A 219 -3.11 -3.71 -4.88
C CYS A 219 -4.60 -3.53 -4.61
N VAL A 220 -5.49 -4.21 -5.35
CA VAL A 220 -6.94 -4.15 -5.08
C VAL A 220 -7.24 -4.63 -3.67
N GLY A 221 -6.75 -5.82 -3.31
CA GLY A 221 -6.91 -6.35 -1.95
C GLY A 221 -6.27 -5.46 -0.88
N PHE A 222 -5.14 -4.80 -1.18
CA PHE A 222 -4.54 -3.83 -0.27
C PHE A 222 -5.49 -2.66 -0.02
N TRP A 223 -6.02 -2.01 -1.06
CA TRP A 223 -6.88 -0.84 -0.91
C TRP A 223 -8.21 -1.16 -0.24
N ILE A 224 -8.85 -2.30 -0.55
CA ILE A 224 -10.03 -2.78 0.17
C ILE A 224 -9.73 -2.86 1.68
N ARG A 225 -8.64 -3.52 2.07
CA ARG A 225 -8.25 -3.63 3.49
C ARG A 225 -7.94 -2.28 4.15
N ARG A 226 -7.37 -1.32 3.39
CA ARG A 226 -7.12 0.04 3.88
C ARG A 226 -8.40 0.87 4.03
N ARG A 227 -9.43 0.58 3.25
CA ARG A 227 -10.76 1.16 3.43
C ARG A 227 -11.38 0.67 4.73
N ILE A 228 -11.29 -0.63 4.99
CA ILE A 228 -11.82 -1.27 6.19
C ILE A 228 -11.18 -0.71 7.47
N ASP A 229 -9.86 -0.59 7.49
CA ASP A 229 -9.13 -0.05 8.66
C ASP A 229 -9.04 1.48 8.66
N GLY A 230 -9.68 2.18 7.71
CA GLY A 230 -9.74 3.64 7.66
C GLY A 230 -8.42 4.34 7.32
N THR A 231 -7.38 3.61 6.90
CA THR A 231 -6.05 4.18 6.62
C THR A 231 -5.78 4.49 5.15
N GLU A 232 -6.73 4.22 4.25
CA GLU A 232 -6.60 4.38 2.79
C GLU A 232 -6.10 5.77 2.38
N ASN A 233 -6.70 6.84 2.89
CA ASN A 233 -6.37 8.22 2.52
C ASN A 233 -4.95 8.60 2.96
N SER A 234 -4.51 8.10 4.12
CA SER A 234 -3.17 8.40 4.64
C SER A 234 -2.09 7.66 3.84
N PHE A 235 -2.33 6.39 3.48
CA PHE A 235 -1.44 5.66 2.58
C PHE A 235 -1.41 6.29 1.18
N TYR A 236 -2.57 6.63 0.63
CA TYR A 236 -2.66 7.25 -0.69
C TYR A 236 -1.93 8.60 -0.72
N SER A 237 -2.10 9.44 0.30
CA SER A 237 -1.36 10.70 0.40
C SER A 237 0.17 10.50 0.44
N GLY A 238 0.65 9.45 1.10
CA GLY A 238 2.07 9.09 1.09
C GLY A 238 2.55 8.62 -0.28
N LEU A 239 1.70 7.88 -1.00
CA LEU A 239 1.98 7.46 -2.37
C LEU A 239 2.00 8.65 -3.35
N GLU A 240 1.09 9.61 -3.20
CA GLU A 240 1.12 10.85 -3.98
C GLU A 240 2.42 11.61 -3.75
N ASP A 241 2.84 11.80 -2.50
CA ASP A 241 4.12 12.44 -2.18
C ASP A 241 5.30 11.73 -2.84
N LEU A 242 5.30 10.39 -2.84
CA LEU A 242 6.35 9.58 -3.45
C LEU A 242 6.43 9.83 -4.96
N ILE A 243 5.28 9.72 -5.64
CA ILE A 243 5.21 9.86 -7.10
C ILE A 243 5.45 11.31 -7.51
N GLN A 244 4.89 12.31 -6.82
CA GLN A 244 5.19 13.72 -7.09
C GLN A 244 6.68 14.03 -6.93
N SER A 245 7.35 13.37 -5.98
CA SER A 245 8.78 13.58 -5.75
C SER A 245 9.63 12.99 -6.88
N TYR A 246 9.39 11.75 -7.28
CA TYR A 246 10.28 11.03 -8.21
C TYR A 246 9.76 10.88 -9.64
N ASP A 247 8.47 11.08 -9.86
CA ASP A 247 7.76 10.80 -11.10
C ASP A 247 6.65 11.83 -11.41
N PRO A 248 6.98 13.13 -11.38
CA PRO A 248 6.00 14.20 -11.48
C PRO A 248 5.23 14.18 -12.81
N GLU A 249 5.86 13.75 -13.90
CA GLU A 249 5.20 13.66 -15.21
C GLU A 249 4.10 12.59 -15.23
N PHE A 250 4.34 11.41 -14.64
CA PHE A 250 3.29 10.41 -14.47
C PHE A 250 2.15 10.94 -13.60
N TYR A 251 2.48 11.57 -12.45
CA TYR A 251 1.47 12.13 -11.55
C TYR A 251 0.61 13.17 -12.26
N LYS A 252 1.24 14.12 -12.96
CA LYS A 252 0.57 15.18 -13.72
C LYS A 252 -0.34 14.60 -14.78
N LYS A 253 0.19 13.69 -15.62
CA LYS A 253 -0.59 13.02 -16.67
C LYS A 253 -1.84 12.34 -16.11
N ARG A 254 -1.73 11.66 -14.97
CA ARG A 254 -2.85 10.93 -14.36
C ARG A 254 -3.86 11.79 -13.63
N THR A 255 -3.45 12.93 -13.12
CA THR A 255 -4.34 13.82 -12.37
C THR A 255 -5.00 14.87 -13.27
N GLU A 256 -4.32 15.31 -14.33
CA GLU A 256 -4.85 16.28 -15.29
C GLU A 256 -5.74 15.62 -16.36
N ALA A 257 -5.43 14.41 -16.82
CA ALA A 257 -6.28 13.67 -17.78
C ALA A 257 -7.64 13.24 -17.18
N ALA A 258 -7.84 13.42 -15.88
CA ALA A 258 -9.08 13.10 -15.17
C ALA A 258 -10.03 14.30 -14.99
N LYS A 259 -9.72 15.46 -15.60
CA LYS A 259 -10.72 16.53 -15.73
C LYS A 259 -11.56 16.26 -16.99
N PRO A 260 -12.87 16.03 -16.87
CA PRO A 260 -13.77 15.94 -18.02
C PRO A 260 -13.73 17.22 -18.87
#